data_AF-A0AAF0UKT9-F1
#
_entry.id   AF-A0AAF0UKT9-F1
#
_cell.length_a   1.000
_cell.length_b   1.000
_cell.length_c   1.000
_cell.angle_alpha   90.00
_cell.angle_beta   90.00
_cell.angle_gamma   90.00
#
_symmetry.space_group_name_H-M   'P 1'
#
loop_
_entity.id
_entity.type
_entity.pdbx_description
1 polymer ?
#
loop_
_entity_poly.entity_id
_entity_poly.type
_entity_poly.pdbx_seq_one_letter_code
_entity_poly.pdbx_strand_id
1 'polypeptide(L)'
;MIKGCWRIPWEVIEKVEDIQQVIQKLNVQFWHVFREANQLADFIANTAINSEQKLIYQQFNQLPSQGKKILNIDKHQVPSVRIKTRRIYSNNNG
;
A
#
# COMPACT_ATOMS: atom_id res chain seq x y z
N MET A 1 4.27 -13.01 -11.71
CA MET A 1 4.10 -12.65 -13.14
C MET A 1 2.70 -12.07 -13.32
N ILE A 2 2.59 -10.76 -13.55
CA ILE A 2 1.31 -10.14 -13.92
C ILE A 2 1.01 -10.61 -15.35
N LYS A 3 0.05 -11.53 -15.50
CA LYS A 3 -0.42 -11.98 -16.81
C LYS A 3 -1.04 -10.76 -17.50
N GLY A 4 -0.44 -10.27 -18.59
CA GLY A 4 -0.79 -9.03 -19.31
C GLY A 4 -2.18 -9.03 -19.97
N CYS A 5 -3.21 -9.47 -19.25
CA CYS A 5 -4.58 -9.65 -19.71
C CYS A 5 -5.46 -8.41 -19.44
N TRP A 6 -4.89 -7.31 -18.94
CA TRP A 6 -5.62 -6.08 -18.67
C TRP A 6 -5.42 -5.11 -19.84
N ARG A 7 -6.51 -4.72 -20.52
CA ARG A 7 -6.48 -3.59 -21.45
C ARG A 7 -6.26 -2.32 -20.63
N ILE A 8 -5.01 -1.86 -20.60
CA ILE A 8 -4.62 -0.61 -19.96
C ILE A 8 -5.29 0.53 -20.75
N PRO A 9 -6.04 1.44 -20.11
CA PRO A 9 -6.53 2.64 -20.79
C PRO A 9 -5.35 3.37 -21.43
N TRP A 10 -5.49 3.79 -22.70
CA TRP A 10 -4.38 4.36 -23.48
C TRP A 10 -3.66 5.51 -22.77
N GLU A 11 -4.35 6.28 -21.93
CA GLU A 11 -3.76 7.37 -21.12
C GLU A 11 -2.72 6.91 -20.10
N VAL A 12 -2.80 5.65 -19.64
CA VAL A 12 -1.90 5.07 -18.63
C VAL A 12 -0.71 4.37 -19.29
N ILE A 13 -0.76 4.10 -20.60
CA ILE A 13 0.29 3.35 -21.30
C ILE A 13 1.61 4.12 -21.29
N GLU A 14 1.57 5.43 -21.56
CA GLU A 14 2.75 6.30 -21.58
C GLU A 14 3.44 6.30 -20.21
N LYS A 15 2.65 6.42 -19.13
CA LYS A 15 3.17 6.39 -17.76
C LYS A 15 3.77 5.04 -17.41
N VAL A 16 3.16 3.94 -17.85
CA VAL A 16 3.68 2.59 -17.62
C VAL A 16 4.98 2.38 -18.39
N GLU A 17 5.08 2.85 -19.63
CA GLU A 17 6.29 2.76 -20.45
C GLU A 17 7.45 3.56 -19.87
N ASP A 18 7.20 4.79 -19.39
CA ASP A 18 8.19 5.60 -18.68
C ASP A 18 8.75 4.86 -17.45
N ILE A 19 7.85 4.28 -16.64
CA ILE A 19 8.23 3.51 -15.45
C ILE A 19 9.06 2.30 -15.85
N GLN A 20 8.69 1.58 -16.91
CA GLN A 20 9.43 0.42 -17.41
C GLN A 20 10.84 0.79 -17.89
N GLN A 21 11.00 1.91 -18.58
CA GLN A 21 12.33 2.39 -19.02
C GLN A 21 13.23 2.72 -17.83
N VAL A 22 12.69 3.35 -16.78
CA VAL A 22 13.44 3.67 -15.56
C VAL A 22 13.88 2.39 -14.85
N ILE A 23 13.00 1.39 -14.76
CA ILE A 23 13.29 0.08 -14.17
C ILE A 23 14.43 -0.62 -14.91
N GLN A 24 14.41 -0.61 -16.24
CA GLN A 24 15.45 -1.24 -17.07
C GLN A 24 16.81 -0.56 -16.92
N LYS A 25 16.83 0.79 -16.85
CA LYS A 25 18.08 1.56 -16.67
C LYS A 25 18.72 1.32 -15.29
N LEU A 26 17.91 1.08 -14.26
CA LEU A 26 18.37 0.99 -12.87
C LEU A 26 18.65 -0.45 -12.40
N ASN A 27 18.49 -1.45 -13.27
CA ASN A 27 18.63 -2.88 -12.95
C ASN A 27 17.90 -3.28 -11.66
N VAL A 28 16.67 -2.80 -11.50
CA VAL A 28 15.91 -2.94 -10.26
C VAL A 28 15.43 -4.37 -10.09
N GLN A 29 15.78 -5.00 -8.96
CA GLN A 29 15.21 -6.30 -8.60
C GLN A 29 13.88 -6.15 -7.87
N PHE A 30 12.84 -6.79 -8.40
CA PHE A 30 11.53 -6.86 -7.76
C PHE A 30 11.46 -8.04 -6.80
N TRP A 31 11.35 -7.74 -5.52
CA TRP A 31 10.99 -8.72 -4.50
C TRP A 31 9.50 -8.59 -4.24
N HIS A 32 8.74 -9.67 -4.40
CA HIS A 32 7.33 -9.67 -4.06
C HIS A 32 7.19 -9.72 -2.53
N VAL A 33 7.04 -8.55 -1.92
CA VAL A 33 6.74 -8.42 -0.50
C VAL A 33 5.24 -8.64 -0.33
N PHE A 34 4.85 -9.61 0.51
CA PHE A 34 3.45 -9.82 0.85
C PHE A 34 2.88 -8.52 1.41
N ARG A 35 1.66 -8.18 0.99
CA ARG A 35 0.99 -6.91 1.33
C ARG A 35 0.90 -6.65 2.85
N GLU A 36 0.94 -7.70 3.66
CA GLU A 36 1.00 -7.63 5.12
C GLU A 36 2.25 -6.91 5.63
N ALA A 37 3.40 -7.10 4.98
CA ALA A 37 4.65 -6.41 5.31
C ALA A 37 4.70 -4.95 4.79
N ASN A 38 3.75 -4.54 3.92
CA ASN A 38 3.66 -3.17 3.42
C ASN A 38 2.68 -2.27 4.18
N GLN A 39 2.12 -2.73 5.31
CA GLN A 39 1.16 -1.94 6.08
C GLN A 39 1.72 -0.59 6.56
N LEU A 40 3.02 -0.54 6.90
CA LEU A 40 3.66 0.71 7.34
C LEU A 40 3.84 1.69 6.18
N ALA A 41 4.24 1.19 5.00
CA ALA A 41 4.37 1.99 3.80
C ALA A 41 3.02 2.58 3.37
N ASP A 42 1.96 1.76 3.37
CA ASP A 42 0.59 2.20 3.11
C ASP A 42 0.14 3.26 4.13
N PHE A 43 0.45 3.07 5.42
CA PHE A 43 0.12 4.05 6.45
C PHE A 43 0.83 5.39 6.21
N ILE A 44 2.13 5.38 5.88
CA ILE A 44 2.91 6.59 5.60
C ILE A 44 2.37 7.30 4.35
N ALA A 45 2.10 6.55 3.27
CA ALA A 45 1.57 7.12 2.03
C ALA A 45 0.19 7.78 2.25
N ASN A 46 -0.71 7.11 2.97
CA ASN A 46 -2.02 7.69 3.31
C ASN A 46 -1.89 8.92 4.21
N THR A 47 -0.95 8.90 5.16
CA THR A 47 -0.70 10.07 6.03
C THR A 47 -0.16 11.24 5.22
N ALA A 48 0.76 10.97 4.29
CA ALA A 48 1.33 11.98 3.40
C ALA A 48 0.29 12.59 2.45
N ILE A 49 -0.66 11.80 1.93
CA ILE A 49 -1.77 12.31 1.10
C ILE A 49 -2.67 13.26 1.88
N ASN A 50 -2.90 12.99 3.16
CA ASN A 50 -3.74 13.82 4.03
C ASN A 50 -3.00 15.04 4.59
N SER A 51 -1.69 15.19 4.33
CA SER A 51 -0.87 16.29 4.83
C SER A 51 -0.32 17.13 3.68
N GLU A 52 -0.48 18.44 3.75
CA GLU A 52 0.09 19.36 2.75
C GLU A 52 1.62 19.53 2.89
N GLN A 53 2.20 19.02 3.98
CA GLN A 53 3.60 19.20 4.33
C GLN A 53 4.41 17.90 4.17
N LYS A 54 5.71 18.05 3.92
CA LYS A 54 6.64 16.92 3.88
C LYS A 54 6.81 16.32 5.29
N LEU A 55 6.25 15.14 5.51
CA LEU A 55 6.40 14.40 6.75
C LEU A 55 7.64 13.50 6.71
N ILE A 56 8.56 13.68 7.67
CA ILE A 56 9.73 12.82 7.85
C ILE A 56 9.74 12.35 9.31
N TYR A 57 9.71 11.03 9.49
CA TYR A 57 9.85 10.40 10.80
C TYR A 57 11.21 9.70 10.88
N GLN A 58 12.09 10.19 11.76
CA GLN A 58 13.43 9.63 11.97
C GLN A 58 13.50 8.76 13.23
N GLN A 59 12.56 8.94 14.14
CA GLN A 59 12.50 8.23 15.41
C GLN A 59 11.14 7.58 15.61
N PHE A 60 11.13 6.43 16.29
CA PHE A 60 9.90 5.71 16.63
C PHE A 60 8.90 6.60 17.37
N ASN A 61 9.38 7.47 18.27
CA ASN A 61 8.53 8.32 19.08
C ASN A 61 7.76 9.39 18.27
N GLN A 62 8.28 9.76 17.10
CA GLN A 62 7.66 10.74 16.20
C GLN A 62 6.51 10.12 15.39
N LEU A 63 6.42 8.79 15.29
CA LEU A 63 5.32 8.14 14.60
C LEU A 63 4.00 8.29 15.38
N PRO A 64 2.88 8.48 14.67
CA PRO A 64 1.56 8.36 15.26
C PRO A 64 1.35 6.97 15.89
N SER A 65 0.43 6.89 16.86
CA SER A 65 0.11 5.65 17.59
C SER A 65 -0.19 4.47 16.66
N GLN A 66 -0.88 4.72 15.54
CA GLN A 66 -1.21 3.70 14.55
C GLN A 66 0.03 3.19 13.80
N GLY A 67 0.95 4.05 13.39
CA GLY A 67 2.23 3.64 12.79
C GLY A 67 3.11 2.85 13.75
N LYS A 68 3.16 3.26 15.02
CA LYS A 68 3.85 2.52 16.10
C LYS A 68 3.28 1.12 16.30
N LYS A 69 1.95 0.99 16.27
CA LYS A 69 1.26 -0.31 16.40
C LYS A 69 1.63 -1.24 15.24
N ILE A 70 1.64 -0.74 14.01
CA ILE A 70 2.02 -1.53 12.82
C ILE A 70 3.46 -2.03 12.96
N LEU A 71 4.40 -1.15 13.29
CA LEU A 71 5.80 -1.51 13.54
C LEU A 71 5.97 -2.57 14.63
N ASN A 72 5.21 -2.46 15.72
CA ASN A 72 5.27 -3.44 16.79
C ASN A 72 4.70 -4.80 16.35
N ILE A 73 3.59 -4.82 15.61
CA ILE A 73 3.02 -6.08 15.07
C ILE A 73 4.04 -6.77 14.15
N ASP A 74 4.67 -6.00 13.26
CA ASP A 74 5.68 -6.50 12.33
C ASP A 74 6.94 -7.00 13.07
N LYS A 75 7.45 -6.23 14.04
CA LYS A 75 8.59 -6.63 14.88
C LYS A 75 8.35 -7.91 15.66
N HIS A 76 7.12 -8.13 16.14
CA HIS A 76 6.74 -9.34 16.86
C HIS A 76 6.28 -10.47 15.93
N GLN A 77 6.30 -10.27 14.60
CA GLN A 77 5.86 -11.23 13.59
C GLN A 77 4.45 -11.77 13.87
N VAL A 78 3.57 -10.90 14.37
CA VAL A 78 2.20 -11.29 14.73
C VAL A 78 1.36 -11.32 13.45
N PRO A 79 0.72 -12.46 13.11
CA PRO A 79 -0.15 -12.55 11.96
C PRO A 79 -1.31 -11.55 12.07
N SER A 80 -1.57 -10.79 11.00
CA SER A 80 -2.69 -9.83 10.98
C SER A 80 -3.73 -10.24 9.95
N VAL A 81 -4.98 -10.44 10.39
CA VAL A 81 -6.09 -10.80 9.50
C VAL A 81 -6.99 -9.58 9.31
N ARG A 82 -7.17 -9.16 8.05
CA ARG A 82 -8.13 -8.10 7.71
C ARG A 82 -9.47 -8.71 7.32
N ILE A 83 -10.46 -8.57 8.20
CA ILE A 83 -11.83 -8.99 7.92
C ILE A 83 -12.59 -7.82 7.28
N LYS A 84 -13.15 -8.03 6.08
CA LYS A 84 -14.12 -7.11 5.47
C LYS A 84 -15.50 -7.73 5.58
N THR A 85 -16.36 -7.15 6.42
CA THR A 85 -17.78 -7.52 6.47
C THR A 85 -18.56 -6.76 5.39
N ARG A 86 -19.39 -7.48 4.63
CA ARG A 86 -20.37 -6.88 3.73
C ARG A 86 -21.64 -6.61 4.52
N ARG A 87 -22.16 -5.38 4.48
CA ARG A 87 -23.50 -5.07 5.02
C ARG A 87 -24.54 -5.76 4.14
N ILE A 88 -25.35 -6.62 4.73
CA ILE A 88 -26.52 -7.22 4.07
C ILE A 88 -27.70 -6.34 4.48
N TYR A 89 -28.28 -5.62 3.53
CA TYR A 89 -29.56 -4.93 3.76
C TYR A 89 -30.67 -5.96 3.57
N SER A 90 -31.41 -6.27 4.63
CA SER A 90 -32.68 -7.00 4.52
C SER A 90 -33.76 -6.05 4.05
N ASN A 91 -34.23 -6.21 2.82
CA ASN A 91 -35.43 -5.52 2.33
C ASN A 91 -36.65 -6.09 3.05
N ASN A 92 -37.09 -5.42 4.12
CA ASN A 92 -38.42 -5.62 4.68
C ASN A 92 -39.40 -4.78 3.85
N ASN A 93 -39.90 -5.33 2.77
CA ASN A 93 -41.12 -4.83 2.12
C ASN A 93 -42.30 -5.51 2.82
N GLY A 94 -42.89 -4.81 3.79
CA GLY A 94 -44.21 -5.12 4.35
C GLY A 94 -45.32 -4.57 3.48
#